data_AF-A0AAP9E6G6-F1
#
_entry.id   AF-A0AAP9E6G6-F1
#
_cell.length_a   1.000
_cell.length_b   1.000
_cell.length_c   1.000
_cell.angle_alpha   90.00
_cell.angle_beta   90.00
_cell.angle_gamma   90.00
#
_symmetry.space_group_name_H-M   'P 1'
#
loop_
_entity.id
_entity.type
_entity.pdbx_description
1 polymer ?
#
loop_
_entity_poly.entity_id
_entity_poly.type
_entity_poly.pdbx_seq_one_letter_code
_entity_poly.pdbx_strand_id
1 'polypeptide(L)'
;MERHRRLFLQLIGALILVPGAASSETVGPRAPVGRRPPPPPKRKEHTPPPRKGYRWIEGRWVWNIRRSRYVWVAGRFQRHRS
;
A
#
# COMPACT_ATOMS: atom_id res chain seq x y z
N MET A 1 51.67 12.80 13.45
CA MET A 1 50.44 12.72 14.25
C MET A 1 50.12 14.13 14.74
N GLU A 2 49.56 14.98 13.87
CA GLU A 2 49.05 16.31 14.21
C GLU A 2 48.23 16.85 13.03
N ARG A 3 47.04 17.36 13.38
CA ARG A 3 46.34 18.51 12.80
C ARG A 3 45.81 18.49 11.36
N HIS A 4 44.49 18.64 11.33
CA HIS A 4 43.71 19.41 10.35
C HIS A 4 43.63 18.86 8.95
N ARG A 5 42.66 17.97 8.73
CA ARG A 5 42.03 17.91 7.41
C ARG A 5 40.55 17.53 7.52
N ARG A 6 39.76 18.61 7.56
CA ARG A 6 38.49 18.72 6.83
C ARG A 6 37.34 17.95 7.45
N LEU A 7 36.60 18.67 8.31
CA LEU A 7 35.18 18.97 8.08
C LEU A 7 34.53 18.02 7.05
N PHE A 8 34.02 16.88 7.48
CA PHE A 8 33.01 16.16 6.69
C PHE A 8 31.95 15.59 7.62
N LEU A 9 31.04 16.49 7.96
CA LEU A 9 29.62 16.28 8.22
C LEU A 9 29.23 15.08 9.09
N GLN A 10 29.02 15.41 10.37
CA GLN A 10 27.80 15.10 11.11
C GLN A 10 26.61 14.81 10.17
N LEU A 11 26.10 13.57 10.16
CA LEU A 11 24.75 13.27 9.71
C LEU A 11 24.06 12.38 10.75
N ILE A 12 23.28 13.06 11.59
CA ILE A 12 22.28 12.51 12.48
C ILE A 12 21.28 11.73 11.62
N GLY A 13 21.27 10.40 11.76
CA GLY A 13 20.27 9.55 11.13
C GLY A 13 18.92 9.74 11.82
N ALA A 14 18.02 10.50 11.21
CA ALA A 14 16.64 10.59 11.65
C ALA A 14 15.93 9.24 11.40
N LEU A 15 15.70 8.49 12.46
CA LEU A 15 14.93 7.25 12.45
C LEU A 15 13.44 7.60 12.21
N ILE A 16 13.00 7.51 10.96
CA ILE A 16 11.57 7.64 10.63
C ILE A 16 10.87 6.38 11.11
N LEU A 17 10.18 6.49 12.25
CA LEU A 17 9.22 5.51 12.73
C LEU A 17 8.04 5.47 11.74
N VAL A 18 8.00 4.47 10.87
CA VAL A 18 6.82 4.18 10.03
C VAL A 18 5.80 3.49 10.93
N PRO A 19 4.63 4.08 11.23
CA PRO A 19 3.59 3.40 11.99
C PRO A 19 3.06 2.24 11.14
N GLY A 20 3.30 1.00 11.59
CA GLY A 20 2.73 -0.20 10.97
C GLY A 20 1.22 -0.19 11.11
N ALA A 21 0.49 0.05 10.02
CA ALA A 21 -0.96 -0.03 10.00
C ALA A 21 -1.42 -1.47 10.36
N ALA A 22 -2.06 -1.61 11.51
CA ALA A 22 -2.68 -2.85 11.94
C ALA A 22 -3.71 -3.30 10.88
N SER A 23 -3.48 -4.46 10.28
CA SER A 23 -4.44 -5.05 9.35
C SER A 23 -5.46 -5.84 10.14
N SER A 24 -6.66 -5.29 10.32
CA SER A 24 -7.80 -6.02 10.86
C SER A 24 -8.21 -7.11 9.85
N GLU A 25 -7.97 -8.38 10.18
CA GLU A 25 -8.48 -9.51 9.39
C GLU A 25 -9.92 -9.80 9.82
N THR A 26 -10.89 -9.20 9.14
CA THR A 26 -12.30 -9.55 9.32
C THR A 26 -12.55 -10.91 8.63
N VAL A 27 -12.74 -11.96 9.43
CA VAL A 27 -13.11 -13.30 8.92
C VAL A 27 -14.56 -13.23 8.45
N GLY A 28 -14.78 -13.28 7.13
CA GLY A 28 -16.11 -13.32 6.50
C GLY A 28 -16.74 -14.72 6.53
N PRO A 29 -18.04 -14.84 6.20
CA PRO A 29 -18.77 -16.10 6.23
C PRO A 29 -18.11 -17.18 5.34
N ARG A 30 -18.04 -18.41 5.87
CA ARG A 30 -17.40 -19.57 5.23
C ARG A 30 -18.20 -19.99 4.00
N ALA A 31 -17.60 -19.82 2.82
CA ALA A 31 -18.25 -20.17 1.56
C ALA A 31 -18.41 -21.70 1.39
N PRO A 32 -19.43 -22.15 0.63
CA PRO A 32 -19.58 -23.57 0.26
C PRO A 32 -18.33 -24.08 -0.47
N VAL A 33 -17.95 -25.33 -0.19
CA VAL A 33 -16.79 -26.01 -0.79
C VAL A 33 -16.85 -25.87 -2.32
N GLY A 34 -15.84 -25.24 -2.91
CA GLY A 34 -15.74 -25.00 -4.37
C GLY A 34 -16.05 -23.56 -4.82
N ARG A 35 -16.66 -22.71 -3.99
CA ARG A 35 -16.81 -21.27 -4.29
C ARG A 35 -15.90 -20.43 -3.38
N ARG A 36 -15.22 -19.44 -3.98
CA ARG A 36 -14.47 -18.45 -3.19
C ARG A 36 -15.47 -17.64 -2.35
N PRO A 37 -15.12 -17.25 -1.10
CA PRO A 37 -15.94 -16.33 -0.34
C PRO A 37 -16.15 -15.02 -1.11
N PRO A 38 -17.21 -14.26 -0.82
CA PRO A 38 -17.38 -12.94 -1.42
C PRO A 38 -16.18 -12.05 -1.02
N PRO A 39 -15.76 -11.11 -1.90
CA PRO A 39 -14.75 -10.12 -1.53
C PRO A 39 -15.24 -9.30 -0.33
N PRO A 40 -14.34 -8.86 0.56
CA PRO A 40 -14.70 -7.96 1.65
C PRO A 40 -15.32 -6.65 1.12
N PRO A 41 -16.02 -5.88 1.97
CA PRO A 41 -16.50 -4.55 1.61
C PRO A 41 -15.37 -3.70 1.03
N LYS A 42 -15.70 -2.81 0.08
CA LYS A 42 -14.73 -1.86 -0.46
C LYS A 42 -14.12 -1.07 0.69
N ARG A 43 -12.78 -1.01 0.74
CA ARG A 43 -12.10 -0.13 1.70
C ARG A 43 -12.32 1.32 1.27
N LYS A 44 -12.52 2.20 2.25
CA LYS A 44 -12.42 3.65 2.03
C LYS A 44 -10.96 3.97 1.76
N GLU A 45 -10.64 4.34 0.53
CA GLU A 45 -9.31 4.77 0.13
C GLU A 45 -9.26 6.29 0.08
N HIS A 46 -8.24 6.88 0.70
CA HIS A 46 -8.00 8.31 0.56
C HIS A 46 -7.56 8.58 -0.87
N THR A 47 -8.39 9.28 -1.64
CA THR A 47 -8.08 9.62 -3.02
C THR A 47 -7.05 10.75 -3.03
N PRO A 48 -5.86 10.55 -3.64
CA PRO A 48 -4.85 11.58 -3.70
C PRO A 48 -5.28 12.75 -4.59
N PRO A 49 -4.66 13.94 -4.43
CA PRO A 49 -4.94 15.10 -5.26
C PRO A 49 -4.82 14.79 -6.77
N PRO A 50 -5.70 15.35 -7.62
CA PRO A 50 -5.64 15.15 -9.06
C PRO A 50 -4.29 15.56 -9.66
N ARG A 51 -3.84 14.83 -10.69
CA ARG A 51 -2.59 15.12 -11.42
C ARG A 51 -2.90 15.32 -12.91
N LYS A 52 -2.41 16.41 -13.52
CA LYS A 52 -2.60 16.69 -14.95
C LYS A 52 -2.11 15.51 -15.81
N GLY A 53 -2.95 15.05 -16.73
CA GLY A 53 -2.61 13.95 -17.65
C GLY A 53 -2.67 12.54 -17.04
N TYR A 54 -3.12 12.42 -15.79
CA TYR A 54 -3.32 11.14 -15.12
C TYR A 54 -4.72 11.03 -14.53
N ARG A 55 -5.27 9.82 -14.54
CA ARG A 55 -6.49 9.45 -13.85
C ARG A 55 -6.15 8.59 -12.64
N TRP A 56 -6.77 8.86 -11.51
CA TRP A 56 -6.72 7.96 -10.36
C TRP A 56 -7.59 6.72 -10.63
N ILE A 57 -7.00 5.54 -10.43
CA ILE A 57 -7.70 4.26 -10.47
C ILE A 57 -7.78 3.76 -9.03
N GLU A 58 -9.00 3.59 -8.51
CA GLU A 58 -9.25 3.07 -7.17
C GLU A 58 -8.61 1.69 -6.97
N GLY A 59 -8.20 1.43 -5.73
CA GLY A 59 -7.76 0.11 -5.29
C GLY A 59 -8.87 -0.93 -5.36
N ARG A 60 -8.48 -2.20 -5.33
CA ARG A 60 -9.43 -3.33 -5.40
C ARG A 60 -8.95 -4.53 -4.60
N TRP A 61 -9.91 -5.36 -4.20
CA TRP A 61 -9.64 -6.69 -3.69
C TRP A 61 -9.22 -7.64 -4.81
N VAL A 62 -8.10 -8.33 -4.63
CA VAL A 62 -7.62 -9.37 -5.53
C VAL A 62 -7.52 -10.68 -4.76
N TRP A 63 -8.03 -11.77 -5.35
CA TRP A 63 -7.88 -13.10 -4.76
C TRP A 63 -6.42 -13.56 -4.89
N ASN A 64 -5.75 -13.78 -3.75
CA ASN A 64 -4.42 -14.37 -3.74
C ASN A 64 -4.56 -15.89 -3.55
N ILE A 65 -4.25 -16.66 -4.60
CA ILE A 65 -4.35 -18.13 -4.59
C ILE A 65 -3.37 -18.75 -3.59
N ARG A 66 -2.13 -18.23 -3.49
CA ARG A 66 -1.11 -18.76 -2.56
C ARG A 66 -1.51 -18.57 -1.09
N ARG A 67 -2.23 -17.49 -0.81
CA ARG A 67 -2.68 -17.11 0.54
C ARG A 67 -4.13 -17.48 0.83
N SER A 68 -4.83 -18.07 -0.16
CA SER A 68 -6.25 -18.43 -0.12
C SER A 68 -7.16 -17.34 0.48
N ARG A 69 -6.87 -16.06 0.19
CA ARG A 69 -7.62 -14.92 0.73
C ARG A 69 -7.60 -13.72 -0.21
N TYR A 70 -8.55 -12.81 -0.02
CA TYR A 70 -8.49 -11.50 -0.65
C TYR A 70 -7.39 -10.65 -0.05
N VAL A 71 -6.61 -10.01 -0.92
CA VAL A 71 -5.61 -9.00 -0.56
C VAL A 71 -5.99 -7.67 -1.21
N TRP A 72 -5.84 -6.58 -0.46
CA TRP A 72 -6.09 -5.25 -0.99
C TRP A 72 -4.91 -4.82 -1.86
N VAL A 73 -5.20 -4.40 -3.08
CA VAL A 73 -4.23 -3.75 -3.96
C VAL A 73 -4.61 -2.28 -4.02
N ALA A 74 -3.70 -1.41 -3.55
CA ALA A 74 -3.92 0.04 -3.53
C ALA A 74 -4.11 0.61 -4.93
N GLY A 75 -4.85 1.72 -4.99
CA GLY A 75 -5.06 2.48 -6.21
C GLY A 75 -3.76 3.07 -6.76
N ARG A 76 -3.82 3.51 -8.02
CA ARG A 76 -2.66 4.13 -8.68
C ARG A 76 -3.09 5.15 -9.73
N PHE A 77 -2.18 6.06 -10.04
CA PHE A 77 -2.32 6.92 -11.22
C PHE A 77 -2.06 6.13 -12.50
N GLN A 78 -2.96 6.28 -13.46
CA GLN A 78 -2.79 5.80 -14.83
C GLN A 78 -2.72 7.00 -15.76
N ARG A 79 -1.73 7.02 -16.66
CA ARG A 79 -1.61 8.06 -17.68
C ARG A 79 -2.80 7.98 -18.63
N HIS A 80 -3.37 9.12 -19.02
CA HIS A 80 -4.33 9.14 -20.11
C HIS A 80 -3.69 8.56 -21.37
N ARG A 81 -4.39 7.64 -22.05
CA ARG A 81 -4.03 7.28 -23.43
C ARG A 81 -4.68 8.32 -24.33
N SER A 82 -3.86 8.95 -25.17
CA SER A 82 -4.25 9.81 -26.29
C SER A 82 -4.78 8.97 -27.45
#